data_AF-W2PVZ1-F1
#
_entry.id   AF-W2PVZ1-F1
#
_cell.length_a   1.000
_cell.length_b   1.000
_cell.length_c   1.000
_cell.angle_alpha   90.00
_cell.angle_beta   90.00
_cell.angle_gamma   90.00
#
_symmetry.space_group_name_H-M   'P 1'
#
loop_
_entity.id
_entity.type
_entity.pdbx_description
1 polymer ?
#
loop_
_entity_poly.entity_id
_entity_poly.type
_entity_poly.pdbx_seq_one_letter_code
_entity_poly.pdbx_strand_id
1 'polypeptide(L)'
;MADIRHITCEIKDCKKRPTFGYERGKALRCKQHSAGKAMFDVMNPVCSNCNSTTANRNYESFCAQCYFDLNPEAQHVINYKTKELAFTNAVKEYYPSLIQDRVIEGGSSRRRPDALLDVGTHCIIIEIDERQHSLWLYG
;
A
#
# COMPACT_ATOMS: atom_id res chain seq x y z
N MET A 1 2.60 34.09 6.75
CA MET A 1 1.60 33.02 6.94
C MET A 1 2.33 31.86 7.60
N ALA A 2 2.14 31.67 8.92
CA ALA A 2 2.76 30.55 9.62
C ALA A 2 2.04 29.26 9.20
N ASP A 3 2.79 28.22 8.87
CA ASP A 3 2.21 26.90 8.60
C ASP A 3 1.76 26.30 9.94
N ILE A 4 0.47 26.44 10.26
CA ILE A 4 -0.14 25.96 11.52
C ILE A 4 -0.41 24.45 11.45
N ARG A 5 -0.40 23.86 10.25
CA ARG A 5 -0.68 22.42 10.04
C ARG A 5 0.57 21.56 10.14
N HIS A 6 1.74 22.11 9.78
CA HIS A 6 2.99 21.37 9.81
C HIS A 6 3.95 21.91 10.86
N ILE A 7 4.30 21.05 11.81
CA ILE A 7 5.35 21.33 12.78
C ILE A 7 6.69 21.53 12.06
N THR A 8 7.41 22.58 12.44
CA THR A 8 8.76 22.90 11.95
C THR A 8 9.82 22.41 12.91
N CYS A 9 11.06 22.32 12.42
CA CYS A 9 12.22 22.01 13.25
C CYS A 9 12.29 22.93 14.49
N GLU A 10 12.68 22.37 15.64
CA GLU A 10 12.80 23.08 16.92
C GLU A 10 13.85 24.22 16.93
N ILE A 11 14.86 24.12 16.05
CA ILE A 11 15.91 25.13 15.93
C ILE A 11 15.34 26.41 15.31
N LYS A 12 15.59 27.56 15.98
CA LYS A 12 15.20 28.89 15.51
C LYS A 12 15.65 29.12 14.07
N ASP A 13 14.79 29.77 13.29
CA ASP A 13 14.95 30.06 11.85
C ASP A 13 15.01 28.84 10.92
N CYS A 14 14.80 27.62 11.42
CA CYS A 14 14.70 26.44 10.57
C CYS A 14 13.25 26.12 10.16
N LYS A 15 12.90 26.41 8.91
CA LYS A 15 11.57 26.11 8.33
C LYS A 15 11.42 24.68 7.79
N LYS A 16 12.40 23.79 8.03
CA LYS A 16 12.38 22.42 7.51
C LYS A 16 11.47 21.54 8.37
N ARG A 17 10.85 20.54 7.74
CA ARG A 17 10.07 19.51 8.45
C ARG A 17 11.01 18.67 9.33
N PRO A 18 10.67 18.44 10.61
CA PRO A 18 11.45 17.58 11.45
C PRO A 18 11.22 16.11 11.06
N THR A 19 12.27 15.32 11.12
CA THR A 19 12.23 13.86 10.91
C THR A 19 12.93 13.08 12.02
N PHE A 20 13.79 13.75 12.80
CA PHE A 20 14.58 13.15 13.88
C PHE A 20 14.01 13.51 15.25
N GLY A 21 14.08 12.57 16.18
CA GLY A 21 13.56 12.72 17.55
C GLY A 21 14.23 11.79 18.55
N TYR A 22 13.86 11.95 19.83
CA TYR A 22 14.34 11.10 20.93
C TYR A 22 13.38 9.95 21.24
N GLU A 23 12.13 10.05 20.80
CA GLU A 23 11.06 9.08 21.03
C GLU A 23 10.38 8.74 19.71
N ARG A 24 9.83 7.52 19.59
CA ARG A 24 9.03 7.13 18.43
C ARG A 24 7.79 8.02 18.32
N GLY A 25 7.41 8.35 17.09
CA GLY A 25 6.28 9.21 16.77
C GLY A 25 6.49 10.72 16.99
N LYS A 26 7.58 11.17 17.62
CA LYS A 26 7.83 12.59 17.89
C LYS A 26 9.10 13.09 17.18
N ALA A 27 8.92 13.64 15.98
CA ALA A 27 10.00 14.32 15.27
C ALA A 27 10.16 15.77 15.76
N LEU A 28 11.36 16.13 16.21
CA LEU A 28 11.69 17.45 16.77
C LEU A 28 12.63 18.25 15.86
N ARG A 29 13.55 17.58 15.16
CA ARG A 29 14.60 18.22 14.36
C ARG A 29 14.69 17.69 12.94
N CYS A 30 15.14 18.54 12.02
CA CYS A 30 15.41 18.12 10.65
C CYS A 30 16.75 17.39 10.56
N LYS A 31 17.01 16.72 9.42
CA LYS A 31 18.26 15.98 9.17
C LYS A 31 19.55 16.79 9.38
N GLN A 32 19.52 18.10 9.13
CA GLN A 32 20.69 18.96 9.35
C GLN A 32 20.93 19.28 10.83
N HIS A 33 19.86 19.28 11.62
CA HIS A 33 19.91 19.60 13.05
C HIS A 33 19.80 18.35 13.94
N SER A 34 19.94 17.15 13.38
CA SER A 34 20.00 15.89 14.12
C SER A 34 21.39 15.61 14.70
N ALA A 35 22.42 16.32 14.25
CA ALA A 35 23.78 16.21 14.75
C ALA A 35 23.88 16.84 16.15
N GLY A 36 23.81 16.02 17.21
CA GLY A 36 24.14 16.52 18.55
C GLY A 36 23.72 15.66 19.74
N LYS A 37 22.81 14.70 19.60
CA LYS A 37 22.41 13.76 20.66
C LYS A 37 21.90 12.46 20.02
N ALA A 38 21.69 11.40 20.80
CA ALA A 38 21.12 10.11 20.36
C ALA A 38 19.68 10.24 19.80
N MET A 39 19.56 10.88 18.65
CA MET A 39 18.31 11.07 17.91
C MET A 39 18.27 10.06 16.77
N PHE A 40 17.12 9.43 16.57
CA PHE A 40 16.89 8.50 15.46
C PHE A 40 15.92 9.11 14.46
N ASP A 41 15.97 8.61 13.22
CA ASP A 41 14.96 8.95 12.21
C ASP A 41 13.64 8.30 12.62
N VAL A 42 12.72 9.13 13.11
CA VAL A 42 11.41 8.71 13.61
C VAL A 42 10.43 8.52 12.47
N MET A 43 10.64 9.22 11.35
CA MET A 43 9.76 9.20 10.20
C MET A 43 10.07 8.03 9.26
N ASN A 44 11.34 7.64 9.19
CA ASN A 44 11.83 6.54 8.37
C ASN A 44 12.60 5.53 9.24
N PRO A 45 11.92 4.81 10.14
CA PRO A 45 12.57 3.78 10.94
C PRO A 45 13.15 2.70 10.01
N VAL A 46 14.36 2.25 10.27
CA VAL A 46 15.01 1.14 9.56
C VAL A 46 14.63 -0.19 10.20
N CYS A 47 14.63 -1.27 9.42
CA CYS A 47 14.33 -2.61 9.89
C CYS A 47 15.33 -3.03 10.99
N SER A 48 14.82 -3.39 12.16
CA SER A 48 15.64 -3.82 13.30
C SER A 48 16.45 -5.09 13.05
N ASN A 49 16.03 -5.96 12.11
CA ASN A 49 16.72 -7.23 11.82
C ASN A 49 17.82 -7.06 10.78
N CYS A 50 17.49 -6.52 9.59
CA CYS A 50 18.41 -6.48 8.47
C CYS A 50 19.11 -5.13 8.27
N ASN A 51 18.58 -4.06 8.88
CA ASN A 51 19.07 -2.68 8.75
C ASN A 51 19.29 -2.18 7.30
N SER A 52 18.76 -2.89 6.30
CA SER A 52 18.97 -2.65 4.87
C SER A 52 17.76 -1.99 4.20
N THR A 53 16.60 -2.06 4.85
CA THR A 53 15.32 -1.57 4.35
C THR A 53 14.58 -0.81 5.44
N THR A 54 13.61 0.02 5.05
CA THR A 54 12.73 0.72 5.97
C THR A 54 11.80 -0.27 6.68
N ALA A 55 11.62 -0.08 7.99
CA ALA A 55 10.64 -0.82 8.76
C ALA A 55 9.23 -0.43 8.35
N ASN A 56 8.33 -1.42 8.31
CA ASN A 56 6.93 -1.18 8.08
C ASN A 56 6.24 -0.83 9.40
N ARG A 57 5.39 0.21 9.38
CA ARG A 57 4.59 0.62 10.54
C ARG A 57 3.67 -0.48 11.08
N ASN A 58 3.31 -1.47 10.26
CA ASN A 58 2.44 -2.59 10.63
C ASN A 58 3.21 -3.79 11.20
N TYR A 59 4.55 -3.82 11.12
CA TYR A 59 5.36 -5.01 11.39
C TYR A 59 6.39 -4.78 12.49
N GLU A 60 6.00 -4.16 13.60
CA GLU A 60 6.79 -4.05 14.84
C GLU A 60 8.28 -3.68 14.65
N SER A 61 8.59 -2.71 13.78
CA SER A 61 9.98 -2.26 13.47
C SER A 61 10.78 -3.17 12.54
N PHE A 62 10.16 -4.17 11.92
CA PHE A 62 10.77 -5.00 10.88
C PHE A 62 10.29 -4.56 9.49
N CYS A 63 11.07 -4.88 8.46
CA CYS A 63 10.54 -4.90 7.11
C CYS A 63 9.62 -6.12 6.93
N ALA A 64 8.80 -6.11 5.88
CA ALA A 64 7.85 -7.20 5.63
C ALA A 64 8.55 -8.56 5.60
N GLN A 65 9.64 -8.68 4.84
CA GLN A 65 10.38 -9.93 4.71
C GLN A 65 10.85 -10.46 6.07
N CYS A 66 11.61 -9.67 6.82
CA CYS A 66 12.12 -10.10 8.13
C CYS A 66 11.00 -10.39 9.13
N TYR A 67 9.87 -9.68 9.05
CA TYR A 67 8.73 -9.96 9.92
C TYR A 67 8.16 -11.36 9.68
N PHE A 68 7.93 -11.75 8.42
CA PHE A 68 7.38 -13.07 8.10
C PHE A 68 8.41 -14.19 8.26
N ASP A 69 9.71 -13.92 8.05
CA ASP A 69 10.78 -14.89 8.35
C ASP A 69 10.84 -15.20 9.86
N LEU A 70 10.65 -14.18 10.71
CA LEU A 70 10.65 -14.33 12.17
C LEU A 70 9.30 -14.81 12.73
N ASN A 71 8.22 -14.64 11.98
CA ASN A 71 6.86 -15.03 12.38
C ASN A 71 6.21 -15.89 11.27
N PRO A 72 6.61 -17.17 11.11
CA PRO A 72 6.08 -18.03 10.04
C PRO A 72 4.57 -18.27 10.12
N GLU A 73 4.01 -18.23 11.34
CA GLU A 73 2.58 -18.41 11.60
C GLU A 73 1.76 -17.12 11.36
N ALA A 74 2.41 -15.98 11.11
CA ALA A 74 1.72 -14.73 10.87
C ALA A 74 0.97 -14.78 9.53
N GLN A 75 -0.33 -14.49 9.57
CA GLN A 75 -1.14 -14.45 8.36
C GLN A 75 -0.72 -13.28 7.46
N HIS A 76 -0.25 -13.61 6.26
CA HIS A 76 0.12 -12.61 5.27
C HIS A 76 -1.15 -12.03 4.61
N VAL A 77 -1.56 -10.83 5.03
CA VAL A 77 -2.68 -10.12 4.37
C VAL A 77 -2.19 -9.51 3.07
N ILE A 78 -2.23 -10.31 2.00
CA ILE A 78 -2.07 -9.82 0.63
C ILE A 78 -3.45 -9.33 0.18
N ASN A 79 -3.64 -8.01 0.12
CA ASN A 79 -4.79 -7.40 -0.57
C ASN A 79 -4.60 -7.57 -2.09
N TYR A 80 -4.65 -8.81 -2.57
CA TYR A 80 -4.51 -9.12 -3.98
C TYR A 80 -5.83 -9.69 -4.49
N LYS A 81 -6.61 -8.82 -5.15
CA LYS A 81 -7.74 -9.14 -6.05
C LYS A 81 -8.58 -10.37 -5.65
N THR A 82 -8.90 -10.55 -4.37
CA THR A 82 -9.38 -11.86 -3.86
C THR A 82 -10.79 -12.18 -4.33
N LYS A 83 -11.66 -11.17 -4.44
CA LYS A 83 -13.01 -11.34 -4.95
C LYS A 83 -13.01 -11.54 -6.46
N GLU A 84 -12.22 -10.74 -7.17
CA GLU A 84 -12.03 -10.84 -8.61
C GLU A 84 -11.49 -12.22 -9.00
N LEU A 85 -10.45 -12.71 -8.31
CA LEU A 85 -9.87 -14.03 -8.55
C LEU A 85 -10.85 -15.16 -8.20
N ALA A 86 -11.55 -15.08 -7.07
CA ALA A 86 -12.52 -16.10 -6.67
C ALA A 86 -13.68 -16.22 -7.68
N PHE A 87 -14.24 -15.09 -8.10
CA PHE A 87 -15.32 -15.07 -9.09
C PHE A 87 -14.83 -15.57 -10.45
N THR A 88 -13.71 -15.03 -10.92
CA THR A 88 -13.25 -15.35 -12.27
C THR A 88 -12.73 -16.78 -12.40
N ASN A 89 -12.19 -17.38 -11.32
CA ASN A 89 -11.84 -18.81 -11.30
C ASN A 89 -13.09 -19.70 -11.41
N ALA A 90 -14.16 -19.38 -10.67
CA ALA A 90 -15.41 -20.13 -10.76
C ALA A 90 -16.02 -20.04 -12.16
N VAL A 91 -16.01 -18.86 -12.80
CA VAL A 91 -16.54 -18.69 -14.17
C VAL A 91 -15.67 -19.42 -15.21
N LYS A 92 -14.34 -19.43 -15.03
CA LYS A 92 -13.42 -20.16 -15.91
C LYS A 92 -13.67 -21.67 -15.95
N GLU A 93 -14.18 -22.26 -14.87
CA GLU A 93 -14.54 -23.68 -14.84
C GLU A 93 -15.64 -24.01 -15.86
N TYR A 94 -16.60 -23.11 -16.03
CA TYR A 94 -17.70 -23.27 -16.99
C TYR A 94 -17.38 -22.70 -18.38
N TYR A 95 -16.56 -21.65 -18.43
CA TYR A 95 -16.21 -20.93 -19.65
C TYR A 95 -14.70 -20.72 -19.77
N PRO A 96 -13.95 -21.71 -20.26
CA PRO A 96 -12.49 -21.62 -20.40
C PRO A 96 -12.01 -20.49 -21.33
N SER A 97 -12.89 -19.99 -22.22
CA SER A 97 -12.61 -18.87 -23.12
C SER A 97 -12.65 -17.50 -22.44
N LEU A 98 -12.94 -17.43 -21.14
CA LEU A 98 -12.94 -16.17 -20.38
C LEU A 98 -11.54 -15.54 -20.37
N ILE A 99 -11.44 -14.32 -20.93
CA ILE A 99 -10.23 -13.51 -20.96
C ILE A 99 -10.20 -12.62 -19.71
N GLN A 100 -9.08 -12.62 -18.99
CA GLN A 100 -8.84 -11.78 -17.82
C GLN A 100 -7.68 -10.82 -18.09
N ASP A 101 -7.73 -9.61 -17.53
CA ASP A 101 -6.59 -8.67 -17.42
C ASP A 101 -5.81 -8.39 -18.72
N ARG A 102 -6.45 -8.56 -19.89
CA ARG A 102 -5.87 -8.27 -21.22
C ARG A 102 -6.53 -7.07 -21.86
N VAL A 103 -5.73 -6.29 -22.60
CA VAL A 103 -6.22 -5.22 -23.47
C VAL A 103 -6.83 -5.88 -24.71
N ILE A 104 -8.03 -5.45 -25.10
CA ILE A 104 -8.71 -5.96 -26.30
C ILE A 104 -7.99 -5.43 -27.54
N GLU A 105 -7.50 -6.31 -28.41
CA GLU A 105 -6.92 -5.91 -29.70
C GLU A 105 -8.00 -5.24 -30.57
N GLY A 106 -7.72 -4.01 -31.05
CA GLY A 106 -8.68 -3.21 -31.80
C GLY A 106 -9.63 -2.35 -30.96
N GLY A 107 -9.53 -2.39 -29.62
CA GLY A 107 -10.28 -1.49 -28.74
C GLY A 107 -9.80 -0.03 -28.84
N SER A 108 -10.73 0.92 -28.80
CA SER A 108 -10.41 2.36 -28.76
C SER A 108 -9.82 2.83 -27.43
N SER A 109 -9.83 1.98 -26.40
CA SER A 109 -9.40 2.29 -25.03
C SER A 109 -8.32 1.32 -24.54
N ARG A 110 -7.35 1.86 -23.79
CA ARG A 110 -6.32 1.07 -23.08
C ARG A 110 -6.81 0.46 -21.76
N ARG A 111 -8.07 0.70 -21.39
CA ARG A 111 -8.67 0.14 -20.18
C ARG A 111 -8.88 -1.37 -20.36
N ARG A 112 -8.59 -2.12 -19.30
CA ARG A 112 -8.74 -3.57 -19.22
C ARG A 112 -9.98 -3.86 -18.37
N PRO A 113 -10.99 -4.56 -18.89
CA PRO A 113 -12.08 -5.07 -18.06
C PRO A 113 -11.57 -6.19 -17.15
N ASP A 114 -12.21 -6.37 -15.99
CA ASP A 114 -11.82 -7.42 -15.02
C ASP A 114 -12.01 -8.83 -15.62
N ALA A 115 -13.11 -9.04 -16.36
CA ALA A 115 -13.25 -10.20 -17.23
C ALA A 115 -14.03 -9.90 -18.51
N LEU A 116 -13.69 -10.59 -19.59
CA LEU A 116 -14.35 -10.53 -20.89
C LEU A 116 -14.67 -11.94 -21.38
N LEU A 117 -15.93 -12.17 -21.75
CA LEU A 117 -16.34 -13.37 -22.45
C LEU A 117 -16.89 -13.00 -23.83
N ASP A 118 -16.23 -13.48 -24.86
CA ASP A 118 -16.71 -13.39 -26.24
C ASP A 118 -17.41 -14.71 -26.60
N VAL A 119 -18.71 -14.64 -26.89
CA VAL A 119 -19.52 -15.78 -27.34
C VAL A 119 -19.82 -15.74 -28.84
N GLY A 120 -19.05 -14.96 -29.61
CA GLY A 120 -19.12 -14.80 -31.06
C GLY A 120 -20.29 -13.95 -31.56
N THR A 121 -21.39 -13.90 -30.83
CA THR A 121 -22.56 -13.04 -31.15
C THR A 121 -22.61 -11.78 -30.29
N HIS A 122 -22.16 -11.88 -29.04
CA HIS A 122 -22.19 -10.81 -28.06
C HIS A 122 -20.92 -10.89 -27.22
N CYS A 123 -20.48 -9.75 -26.71
CA CYS A 123 -19.40 -9.66 -25.74
C CYS A 123 -20.01 -9.35 -24.37
N ILE A 124 -19.68 -10.17 -23.38
CA ILE A 124 -20.05 -9.96 -21.98
C ILE A 124 -18.83 -9.38 -21.27
N ILE A 125 -18.98 -8.17 -20.74
CA ILE A 125 -17.97 -7.50 -19.92
C ILE A 125 -18.40 -7.60 -18.47
N ILE A 126 -17.51 -8.06 -17.60
CA ILE A 126 -17.73 -8.21 -16.17
C ILE A 126 -16.76 -7.27 -15.45
N GLU A 127 -17.32 -6.38 -14.62
CA GLU A 127 -16.59 -5.46 -13.76
C GLU A 127 -16.90 -5.83 -12.31
N ILE A 128 -15.87 -6.08 -11.51
CA ILE A 128 -15.97 -6.57 -10.14
C ILE A 128 -15.51 -5.46 -9.21
N ASP A 129 -16.47 -4.74 -8.61
CA ASP A 129 -16.16 -3.71 -7.62
C ASP A 129 -15.75 -4.35 -6.28
N GLU A 130 -14.44 -4.40 -6.01
CA GLU A 130 -13.91 -4.96 -4.76
C GLU A 130 -14.36 -4.19 -3.50
N ARG A 131 -14.83 -2.93 -3.65
CA ARG A 131 -15.07 -1.97 -2.57
C ARG A 131 -16.54 -1.62 -2.31
N GLN A 132 -17.51 -2.23 -3.01
CA GLN A 132 -18.92 -1.82 -2.90
C GLN A 132 -19.52 -1.95 -1.48
N HIS A 133 -18.94 -2.78 -0.60
CA HIS A 133 -19.47 -3.03 0.76
C HIS A 133 -19.04 -2.00 1.83
N SER A 134 -18.16 -1.04 1.55
CA SER A 134 -17.67 -0.10 2.59
C SER A 134 -18.41 1.24 2.64
N LEU A 135 -19.39 1.48 1.76
CA LEU A 135 -20.10 2.77 1.64
C LEU A 135 -21.48 2.82 2.33
N TRP A 136 -21.96 1.74 2.97
CA TRP A 136 -23.33 1.65 3.51
C TRP A 136 -23.45 1.52 5.04
N LEU A 137 -22.43 1.89 5.82
CA LEU A 137 -22.50 1.85 7.30
C LEU A 137 -22.37 3.21 8.01
N TYR A 138 -22.66 4.32 7.32
CA TYR A 138 -22.91 5.60 7.96
C TYR A 138 -24.16 6.24 7.36
N GLY A 139 -25.32 5.76 7.82
CA GLY A 139 -26.61 6.43 7.74
C GLY A 139 -27.15 6.59 9.14
#